data_AF-A0A3D5ZE42-F1
#
_entry.id   AF-A0A3D5ZE42-F1
#
_cell.length_a   1.000
_cell.length_b   1.000
_cell.length_c   1.000
_cell.angle_alpha   90.00
_cell.angle_beta   90.00
_cell.angle_gamma   90.00
#
_symmetry.space_group_name_H-M   'P 1'
#
loop_
_entity.id
_entity.type
_entity.pdbx_description
1 polymer ?
#
loop_
_entity_poly.entity_id
_entity_poly.type
_entity_poly.pdbx_seq_one_letter_code
_entity_poly.pdbx_strand_id
1 'polypeptide(L)'
;MSAITNIKNWLNKPYPRPESYATEVRGMLTAGSIVFLLLFLFRPFGMGEHQGSVLFMTLGFGVITFLVGILYTAITRLLLKIQKDIESW
;
A
#
# COMPACT_ATOMS: atom_id res chain seq x y z
N MET A 1 12.04 35.17 -0.54
CA MET A 1 11.93 33.98 0.35
C MET A 1 12.76 32.86 -0.25
N SER A 2 13.72 32.30 0.51
CA SER A 2 14.71 31.35 0.00
C SER A 2 14.04 30.02 -0.39
N ALA A 3 14.40 29.45 -1.55
CA ALA A 3 13.84 28.19 -2.07
C ALA A 3 13.95 27.03 -1.08
N ILE A 4 14.98 27.07 -0.22
CA ILE A 4 15.23 26.08 0.84
C ILE A 4 14.11 26.10 1.89
N THR A 5 13.58 27.28 2.23
CA THR A 5 12.47 27.42 3.18
C THR A 5 11.17 26.85 2.61
N ASN A 6 10.94 27.02 1.31
CA ASN A 6 9.76 26.47 0.62
C ASN A 6 9.79 24.94 0.57
N ILE A 7 10.95 24.34 0.27
CA ILE A 7 11.12 22.87 0.25
C ILE A 7 10.90 22.28 1.65
N LYS A 8 11.49 22.91 2.68
CA LYS A 8 11.30 22.48 4.07
C LYS A 8 9.83 22.54 4.50
N ASN A 9 9.13 23.62 4.14
CA ASN A 9 7.71 23.77 4.46
C ASN A 9 6.81 22.82 3.66
N TRP A 10 7.20 22.46 2.44
CA TRP A 10 6.48 21.49 1.61
C TRP A 10 6.62 20.06 2.16
N LEU A 11 7.82 19.67 2.61
CA LEU A 11 8.08 18.37 3.24
C LEU A 11 7.42 18.21 4.61
N ASN A 12 7.24 19.30 5.35
CA ASN A 12 6.59 19.31 6.66
C ASN A 12 5.06 19.45 6.59
N LYS A 13 4.45 19.41 5.39
CA LYS A 13 2.99 19.43 5.32
C LYS A 13 2.44 18.16 5.97
N PRO A 14 1.61 18.28 7.02
CA PRO A 14 0.94 17.15 7.62
C PRO A 14 0.13 16.38 6.59
N TYR A 15 0.15 15.06 6.70
CA TYR A 15 -0.48 14.18 5.73
C TYR A 15 -2.00 14.32 5.89
N PRO A 16 -2.75 14.63 4.81
CA PRO A 16 -4.18 14.86 4.90
C PRO A 16 -4.90 13.52 5.06
N ARG A 17 -4.97 13.02 6.30
CA ARG A 17 -5.99 12.11 6.85
C ARG A 17 -5.48 11.50 8.17
N PRO A 18 -6.23 11.62 9.27
CA PRO A 18 -6.03 10.75 10.42
C PRO A 18 -6.49 9.34 10.03
N GLU A 19 -5.60 8.54 9.44
CA GLU A 19 -5.89 7.12 9.18
C GLU A 19 -5.50 6.28 10.40
N SER A 20 -6.50 5.66 11.03
CA SER A 20 -6.25 4.63 12.05
C SER A 20 -5.50 3.46 11.42
N TYR A 21 -4.53 2.90 12.15
CA TYR A 21 -3.74 1.74 11.70
C TYR A 21 -4.62 0.57 11.23
N ALA A 22 -5.75 0.34 11.92
CA ALA A 22 -6.70 -0.70 11.55
C ALA A 22 -7.33 -0.44 10.18
N THR A 23 -7.58 0.83 9.85
CA THR A 23 -8.12 1.25 8.55
C THR A 23 -7.09 1.06 7.44
N GLU A 24 -5.83 1.44 7.67
CA GLU A 24 -4.74 1.21 6.69
C GLU A 24 -4.57 -0.29 6.40
N VAL A 25 -4.49 -1.14 7.44
CA VAL A 25 -4.35 -2.60 7.29
C VAL A 25 -5.55 -3.21 6.55
N ARG A 26 -6.77 -2.77 6.88
CA ARG A 26 -7.98 -3.22 6.17
C ARG A 26 -7.96 -2.79 4.69
N GLY A 27 -7.46 -1.59 4.40
CA GLY A 27 -7.27 -1.10 3.04
C GLY A 27 -6.30 -1.99 2.25
N MET A 28 -5.15 -2.34 2.83
CA MET A 28 -4.17 -3.21 2.20
C MET A 28 -4.69 -4.62 1.98
N LEU A 29 -5.42 -5.18 2.95
CA LEU A 29 -6.04 -6.50 2.82
C LEU A 29 -7.07 -6.50 1.69
N THR A 30 -7.86 -5.43 1.58
CA THR A 30 -8.84 -5.25 0.50
C THR A 30 -8.13 -5.13 -0.85
N ALA A 31 -7.06 -4.34 -0.95
CA ALA A 31 -6.27 -4.21 -2.17
C ALA A 31 -5.66 -5.54 -2.62
N GLY A 32 -5.01 -6.28 -1.72
CA GLY A 32 -4.46 -7.61 -2.01
C GLY A 32 -5.53 -8.62 -2.44
N SER A 33 -6.70 -8.58 -1.79
CA SER A 33 -7.85 -9.42 -2.17
C SER A 33 -8.37 -9.09 -3.57
N ILE A 34 -8.46 -7.81 -3.92
CA ILE A 34 -8.84 -7.37 -5.27
C ILE A 34 -7.84 -7.88 -6.30
N VAL A 35 -6.53 -7.69 -6.06
CA VAL A 35 -5.49 -8.19 -6.97
C VAL A 35 -5.61 -9.71 -7.18
N PHE A 36 -5.76 -10.47 -6.10
CA PHE A 36 -5.97 -11.92 -6.18
C PHE A 36 -7.20 -12.27 -7.02
N LEU A 37 -8.35 -11.68 -6.72
CA LEU A 37 -9.61 -11.98 -7.40
C LEU A 37 -9.56 -11.63 -8.88
N LEU A 38 -8.99 -10.46 -9.23
CA LEU A 38 -8.87 -10.04 -10.62
C LEU A 38 -7.95 -10.99 -11.39
N LEU A 39 -6.78 -11.33 -10.84
CA LEU A 39 -5.86 -12.25 -11.53
C LEU A 39 -6.44 -13.67 -11.63
N PHE A 40 -7.12 -14.14 -10.59
CA PHE A 40 -7.69 -15.49 -10.56
C PHE A 40 -8.89 -15.65 -11.52
N LEU A 41 -9.75 -14.63 -11.60
CA LEU A 41 -10.95 -14.65 -12.43
C LEU A 41 -10.63 -14.40 -13.90
N PHE A 42 -9.85 -13.35 -14.19
CA PHE A 42 -9.59 -12.95 -15.57
C PHE A 42 -8.40 -13.69 -16.20
N ARG A 43 -7.48 -14.19 -15.38
CA ARG A 43 -6.26 -14.91 -15.81
C ARG A 43 -5.57 -14.23 -17.01
N PRO A 44 -5.26 -12.93 -16.91
CA PRO A 44 -4.65 -12.20 -18.01
C PRO A 44 -3.25 -12.75 -18.33
N PHE A 45 -2.65 -12.29 -19.43
CA PHE A 45 -1.25 -12.59 -19.78
C PHE A 45 -0.94 -14.08 -20.01
N GLY A 46 -1.92 -14.87 -20.45
CA GLY A 46 -1.71 -16.29 -20.69
C GLY A 46 -1.59 -17.14 -19.42
N MET A 47 -1.99 -16.62 -18.25
CA MET A 47 -1.98 -17.38 -16.99
C MET A 47 -2.84 -18.65 -17.04
N GLY A 48 -3.82 -18.72 -17.94
CA GLY A 48 -4.63 -19.93 -18.17
C GLY A 48 -3.86 -21.11 -18.77
N GLU A 49 -2.74 -20.85 -19.45
CA GLU A 49 -1.91 -21.89 -20.10
C GLU A 49 -0.74 -22.34 -19.20
N HIS A 50 -0.61 -21.73 -18.02
CA HIS A 50 0.44 -22.08 -17.08
C HIS A 50 0.21 -23.48 -16.51
N GLN A 51 1.20 -24.37 -16.63
CA GLN A 51 1.12 -25.75 -16.15
C GLN A 51 1.14 -25.86 -14.61
N GLY A 52 1.47 -24.77 -13.91
CA GLY A 52 1.45 -24.68 -12.45
C GLY A 52 0.07 -24.38 -11.86
N SER A 53 0.00 -24.35 -10.53
CA SER A 53 -1.22 -23.96 -9.83
C SER A 53 -1.44 -22.45 -9.94
N VAL A 54 -2.36 -22.07 -10.83
CA VAL A 54 -2.83 -20.69 -11.01
C VAL A 54 -3.31 -20.09 -9.69
N LEU A 55 -3.95 -20.88 -8.83
CA LEU A 55 -4.42 -20.43 -7.52
C LEU A 55 -3.26 -19.93 -6.64
N PHE A 56 -2.17 -20.70 -6.52
CA PHE A 56 -1.04 -20.29 -5.70
C PHE A 56 -0.31 -19.09 -6.29
N MET A 57 -0.23 -19.01 -7.62
CA MET A 57 0.39 -17.88 -8.31
C MET A 57 -0.39 -16.57 -8.05
N THR A 58 -1.70 -16.55 -8.29
CA THR A 58 -2.52 -15.35 -8.09
C THR A 58 -2.65 -14.99 -6.62
N LEU A 59 -2.72 -15.99 -5.72
CA LEU A 59 -2.71 -15.76 -4.28
C LEU A 59 -1.39 -15.14 -3.83
N GLY A 60 -0.26 -15.59 -4.39
CA GLY A 60 1.05 -14.99 -4.16
C GLY A 60 1.09 -13.49 -4.47
N PHE A 61 0.52 -13.07 -5.60
CA PHE A 61 0.42 -11.64 -5.94
C PHE A 61 -0.42 -10.84 -4.95
N GLY A 62 -1.56 -11.40 -4.49
CA GLY A 62 -2.38 -10.77 -3.46
C GLY A 62 -1.67 -10.63 -2.12
N VAL A 63 -0.98 -11.69 -1.68
CA VAL A 63 -0.18 -11.69 -0.45
C VAL A 63 0.99 -10.71 -0.52
N ILE A 64 1.72 -10.68 -1.63
CA ILE A 64 2.83 -9.72 -1.82
C ILE A 64 2.32 -8.29 -1.74
N THR A 65 1.19 -7.98 -2.39
CA THR A 65 0.55 -6.65 -2.33
C THR A 65 0.27 -6.24 -0.88
N PHE A 66 -0.30 -7.15 -0.08
CA PHE A 66 -0.57 -6.90 1.33
C PHE A 66 0.71 -6.69 2.15
N LEU A 67 1.70 -7.56 1.98
CA LEU A 67 2.97 -7.50 2.72
C LEU A 67 3.76 -6.22 2.40
N VAL A 68 3.80 -5.82 1.14
CA VAL A 68 4.45 -4.57 0.72
C VAL A 68 3.72 -3.36 1.31
N GLY A 69 2.38 -3.39 1.37
CA GLY A 69 1.60 -2.35 2.05
C GLY A 69 1.95 -2.24 3.54
N ILE A 70 1.98 -3.37 4.26
CA ILE A 70 2.38 -3.39 5.67
C ILE A 70 3.80 -2.86 5.84
N LEU A 71 4.72 -3.30 4.99
CA LEU A 71 6.11 -2.88 5.04
C LEU A 71 6.23 -1.36 4.80
N TYR A 72 5.48 -0.82 3.86
CA TYR A 72 5.42 0.62 3.61
C TYR A 72 4.94 1.39 4.84
N THR A 73 3.86 0.95 5.50
CA THR A 73 3.37 1.57 6.73
C THR A 73 4.38 1.42 7.87
N ALA A 74 5.01 0.26 8.01
CA ALA A 74 6.04 0.02 9.01
C ALA A 74 7.26 0.94 8.80
N ILE A 75 7.76 1.07 7.57
CA ILE A 75 8.89 1.93 7.22
C ILE A 75 8.53 3.40 7.47
N THR A 76 7.38 3.87 6.96
CA THR A 76 6.97 5.26 7.12
C THR A 76 6.76 5.66 8.58
N ARG A 77 6.32 4.73 9.42
CA ARG A 77 6.15 4.98 10.86
C ARG A 77 7.45 4.84 11.65
N LEU A 78 8.23 3.78 11.41
CA LEU A 78 9.40 3.44 12.22
C LEU A 78 10.64 4.26 11.83
N LEU A 79 10.90 4.40 10.52
CA LEU A 79 12.07 5.10 10.00
C LEU A 79 11.84 6.60 9.85
N LEU A 80 10.68 7.00 9.33
CA LEU A 80 10.41 8.41 9.02
C LEU A 80 9.63 9.15 10.12
N LYS A 81 9.09 8.44 11.12
CA LYS A 81 8.25 9.00 12.21
C LYS A 81 7.21 10.01 11.72
N ILE A 82 6.65 9.77 10.53
CA ILE A 82 5.65 10.67 9.95
C ILE A 82 4.40 10.56 10.81
N GLN A 83 4.04 11.64 11.49
CA GLN A 83 2.79 11.76 12.22
C GLN A 83 1.66 11.96 11.20
N LYS A 84 1.00 10.87 10.84
CA LYS A 84 -0.21 10.87 9.97
C LYS A 84 -1.50 11.07 10.78
N ASP A 85 -1.39 11.03 12.10
CA ASP A 85 -2.47 11.04 13.07
C ASP A 85 -2.85 12.46 13.56
N ILE A 86 -2.13 13.49 13.15
CA ILE A 86 -2.47 14.88 13.46
C ILE A 86 -3.47 15.40 12.42
N GLU A 87 -4.64 15.82 12.89
CA GLU A 87 -5.59 16.61 12.10
C GLU A 87 -4.93 17.93 11.70
N SER A 88 -4.73 18.13 10.39
CA SER A 88 -4.25 19.40 9.86
C SER A 88 -5.30 20.07 9.02
N TRP A 89 -6.06 20.95 9.68
CA TRP A 89 -6.85 22.00 9.05
C TRP A 89 -6.37 23.35 9.57
#